data_AF-A0A2D9RTR0-F1
#
_entry.id   AF-A0A2D9RTR0-F1
#
_cell.length_a   1.000
_cell.length_b   1.000
_cell.length_c   1.000
_cell.angle_alpha   90.00
_cell.angle_beta   90.00
_cell.angle_gamma   90.00
#
_symmetry.space_group_name_H-M   'P 1'
#
loop_
_entity.id
_entity.type
_entity.pdbx_description
1 polymer ?
#
loop_
_entity_poly.entity_id
_entity_poly.type
_entity_poly.pdbx_seq_one_letter_code
_entity_poly.pdbx_strand_id
1 'polypeptide(L)' 'MLKIDLHGFTYAKVKDILPNWLITNHNNGVDDFEIVTGNSEQMKNLVKNICLKNGFRAENNWNGNSGSLIVAIDRI' A
#
# COMPACT_ATOMS: atom_id res chain seq x y z
N MET A 1 3.18 11.58 -5.66
CA MET A 1 2.83 10.22 -5.21
C MET A 1 4.11 9.49 -4.82
N LEU A 2 4.23 9.12 -3.56
CA LEU A 2 5.39 8.39 -3.05
C LEU A 2 5.21 6.89 -3.32
N LYS A 3 6.30 6.17 -3.60
CA LYS A 3 6.26 4.77 -4.02
C LYS A 3 7.05 3.85 -3.10
N ILE A 4 6.51 2.67 -2.82
CA ILE A 4 7.22 1.57 -2.16
C ILE A 4 7.06 0.28 -2.96
N ASP A 5 8.16 -0.45 -3.12
CA ASP A 5 8.17 -1.77 -3.76
C ASP A 5 8.23 -2.88 -2.71
N LEU A 6 7.16 -3.67 -2.64
CA LEU A 6 7.02 -4.83 -1.77
C LEU A 6 7.05 -6.15 -2.55
N HIS A 7 7.25 -6.09 -3.87
CA HIS A 7 7.33 -7.30 -4.70
C HIS A 7 8.50 -8.17 -4.25
N GLY A 8 8.24 -9.48 -4.10
CA GLY A 8 9.23 -10.44 -3.65
C GLY A 8 9.48 -10.45 -2.13
N PHE A 9 8.82 -9.59 -1.34
CA PHE A 9 8.86 -9.70 0.12
C PHE A 9 7.91 -10.77 0.65
N THR A 10 8.27 -11.34 1.80
CA THR A 10 7.38 -12.24 2.53
C THR A 10 6.23 -11.47 3.16
N TYR A 11 5.11 -12.15 3.39
CA TYR A 11 3.94 -11.55 4.04
C TYR A 11 4.26 -11.04 5.46
N ALA A 12 5.17 -11.69 6.18
CA ALA A 12 5.62 -11.22 7.49
C ALA A 12 6.37 -9.89 7.38
N LYS A 13 7.35 -9.82 6.47
CA LYS A 13 8.14 -8.59 6.24
C LYS A 13 7.26 -7.42 5.81
N VAL A 14 6.24 -7.66 4.98
CA VAL A 14 5.26 -6.64 4.58
C VAL A 14 4.44 -6.13 5.77
N LYS A 15 4.00 -7.02 6.66
CA LYS A 15 3.27 -6.63 7.88
C LYS A 15 4.11 -5.77 8.83
N ASP A 16 5.42 -5.98 8.87
CA ASP A 16 6.32 -5.21 9.74
C ASP A 16 6.64 -3.82 9.17
N ILE A 17 6.82 -3.72 7.85
CA ILE A 17 7.29 -2.47 7.21
C ILE A 17 6.14 -1.53 6.87
N LEU A 18 5.06 -2.06 6.28
CA LEU A 18 4.05 -1.23 5.62
C LEU A 18 3.29 -0.28 6.57
N PRO A 19 2.82 -0.70 7.76
CA PRO A 19 2.10 0.20 8.66
C PRO A 19 2.93 1.41 9.08
N ASN A 20 4.17 1.18 9.50
CA ASN A 20 5.08 2.24 9.93
C ASN A 20 5.42 3.19 8.77
N TRP A 21 5.62 2.64 7.57
CA TRP A 21 5.88 3.44 6.38
C TRP A 21 4.69 4.34 6.03
N LEU A 22 3.45 3.83 6.07
CA LEU A 22 2.24 4.63 5.79
C LEU A 22 2.11 5.81 6.76
N ILE A 23 2.15 5.53 8.07
CA ILE A 23 1.97 6.55 9.11
C ILE A 23 3.08 7.60 9.08
N THR A 24 4.33 7.16 8.92
CA THR A 24 5.48 8.08 8.88
C THR A 24 5.36 9.07 7.72
N ASN A 25 5.02 8.57 6.52
CA ASN A 25 4.93 9.44 5.35
C ASN A 25 3.69 10.33 5.39
N HIS A 26 2.56 9.84 5.91
CA HIS A 26 1.39 10.67 6.13
C HIS A 26 1.66 11.83 7.12
N ASN A 27 2.33 11.56 8.24
CA ASN A 27 2.74 12.60 9.18
C ASN A 27 3.72 13.62 8.58
N ASN A 28 4.41 13.27 7.50
CA ASN A 28 5.27 14.17 6.72
C ASN A 28 4.52 14.93 5.61
N GLY A 29 3.19 14.84 5.55
CA GLY A 29 2.34 15.54 4.58
C GLY A 29 2.20 14.83 3.23
N VAL A 30 2.45 13.52 3.17
CA VAL A 30 2.21 12.71 1.95
C VAL A 30 0.88 11.98 2.09
N ASP A 31 -0.09 12.32 1.23
CA ASP A 31 -1.45 11.75 1.32
C ASP A 31 -1.76 10.68 0.26
N ASP A 32 -0.90 10.53 -0.75
CA ASP A 32 -1.06 9.59 -1.86
C ASP A 32 0.18 8.71 -2.06
N PHE A 33 -0.05 7.40 -2.17
CA PHE A 33 1.00 6.38 -2.33
C PHE A 33 0.74 5.42 -3.49
N GLU A 34 1.82 4.89 -4.05
CA GLU A 34 1.80 3.71 -4.92
C GLU A 34 2.53 2.56 -4.22
N ILE A 35 1.85 1.44 -4.05
CA ILE A 35 2.43 0.22 -3.45
C ILE A 35 2.54 -0.85 -4.54
N VAL A 36 3.76 -1.27 -4.87
CA VAL A 36 3.99 -2.38 -5.80
C VAL A 36 3.93 -3.69 -5.04
N THR A 37 3.01 -4.56 -5.44
CA THR A 37 2.77 -5.89 -4.85
C THR A 37 3.18 -7.03 -5.77
N GLY A 38 3.46 -6.74 -7.05
CA GLY A 38 3.47 -7.73 -8.11
C GLY A 38 2.07 -8.24 -8.45
N ASN A 39 1.98 -9.32 -9.22
CA ASN A 39 0.70 -9.87 -9.68
C ASN A 39 0.03 -10.84 -8.67
N SER A 40 0.56 -10.96 -7.45
CA SER A 40 0.00 -11.84 -6.42
C SER A 40 -1.25 -11.24 -5.80
N GLU A 41 -2.40 -11.88 -6.03
CA GLU A 41 -3.69 -11.46 -5.45
C GLU A 41 -3.67 -11.54 -3.92
N GLN A 42 -2.97 -12.52 -3.35
CA GLN A 42 -2.80 -12.64 -1.91
C GLN A 42 -2.00 -11.47 -1.32
N MET A 43 -0.93 -11.02 -2.00
CA MET A 43 -0.17 -9.85 -1.58
C MET A 43 -1.03 -8.57 -1.67
N LYS A 44 -1.81 -8.41 -2.74
CA LYS A 44 -2.74 -7.28 -2.87
C LYS A 44 -3.76 -7.25 -1.74
N ASN A 45 -4.37 -8.39 -1.42
CA ASN A 45 -5.35 -8.48 -0.34
C ASN A 45 -4.72 -8.21 1.03
N LEU A 46 -3.49 -8.68 1.26
CA LEU A 46 -2.73 -8.36 2.47
C LEU A 46 -2.50 -6.84 2.59
N VAL A 47 -2.01 -6.20 1.53
CA VAL A 47 -1.74 -4.76 1.51
C VAL A 47 -3.02 -3.96 1.71
N LYS A 48 -4.12 -4.31 1.03
CA LYS A 48 -5.44 -3.68 1.21
C LYS A 48 -5.90 -3.73 2.67
N ASN A 49 -5.79 -4.90 3.30
CA ASN A 49 -6.17 -5.07 4.70
C ASN A 49 -5.29 -4.26 5.66
N ILE A 50 -3.98 -4.15 5.40
CA ILE A 50 -3.08 -3.32 6.20
C ILE A 50 -3.46 -1.84 6.03
N CYS A 51 -3.66 -1.37 4.81
CA CYS A 51 -4.05 0.01 4.54
C CYS A 51 -5.35 0.36 5.27
N LEU A 52 -6.39 -0.46 5.11
CA LEU A 52 -7.70 -0.24 5.74
C LEU A 52 -7.60 -0.16 7.27
N LYS A 53 -6.84 -1.07 7.89
CA LYS A 53 -6.63 -1.08 9.35
C LYS A 53 -5.90 0.18 9.88
N ASN A 54 -5.21 0.90 9.01
CA ASN A 54 -4.46 2.11 9.37
C ASN A 54 -5.14 3.39 8.83
N GLY A 55 -6.40 3.32 8.38
CA GLY A 55 -7.15 4.50 7.92
C GLY A 55 -6.89 4.91 6.47
N PHE A 56 -6.38 4.00 5.65
CA PHE A 56 -6.10 4.24 4.23
C PHE A 56 -6.94 3.32 3.34
N ARG A 57 -7.36 3.84 2.19
CA ARG A 57 -8.04 3.06 1.15
C ARG A 57 -7.06 2.73 0.03
N ALA A 58 -6.97 1.44 -0.30
CA ALA A 58 -6.10 0.93 -1.36
C ALA A 58 -6.92 0.33 -2.51
N GLU A 59 -6.72 0.86 -3.71
CA GLU A 59 -7.42 0.45 -4.93
C GLU A 59 -6.45 -0.09 -5.99
N ASN A 60 -6.96 -0.91 -6.90
CA ASN A 60 -6.15 -1.40 -8.01
C ASN A 60 -5.71 -0.23 -8.90
N ASN A 61 -4.46 -0.24 -9.35
CA ASN A 61 -4.02 0.73 -10.35
C ASN A 61 -4.56 0.32 -11.74
N TRP A 62 -5.58 1.04 -12.20
CA TRP A 62 -6.22 0.82 -13.50
C TRP A 62 -5.48 1.48 -14.68
N ASN A 63 -4.46 2.31 -14.41
CA ASN A 63 -3.77 3.14 -15.41
C ASN A 63 -2.42 2.57 -15.91
N GLY A 64 -2.16 1.26 -15.72
CA GLY A 64 -1.09 0.58 -16.47
C GLY A 64 -0.17 -0.34 -15.69
N ASN A 65 -0.22 -0.36 -14.35
CA ASN A 65 0.53 -1.34 -13.56
C ASN A 65 -0.41 -2.17 -12.67
N SER A 66 -0.94 -3.25 -13.26
CA SER A 66 -1.79 -4.22 -12.56
C SER A 66 -1.11 -4.87 -11.35
N GLY A 67 0.22 -4.77 -11.23
CA GLY A 67 0.99 -5.23 -10.08
C GLY A 67 1.05 -4.23 -8.91
N SER A 68 0.38 -3.09 -9.02
CA SER A 68 0.41 -2.01 -8.01
C SER A 68 -0.97 -1.61 -7.52
N LEU A 69 -0.99 -0.99 -6.34
CA LEU A 69 -2.17 -0.39 -5.72
C LEU A 69 -1.93 1.10 -5.52
N ILE A 70 -2.95 1.90 -5.77
CA ILE A 70 -3.00 3.32 -5.43
C ILE A 70 -3.64 3.43 -4.04
N VAL A 71 -3.00 4.14 -3.14
CA VAL A 71 -3.43 4.29 -1.76
C VAL A 71 -3.59 5.75 -1.42
N ALA A 72 -4.73 6.10 -0.81
CA ALA A 72 -5.03 7.44 -0.34
C ALA A 72 -5.66 7.37 1.06
N ILE A 73 -5.66 8.50 1.77
CA ILE A 73 -6.34 8.58 3.07
C ILE A 73 -7.85 8.34 2.91
N ASP A 74 -8.42 7.53 3.80
CA ASP A 74 -9.86 7.31 3.83
C ASP A 74 -10.51 8.50 4.55
N ARG A 75 -10.93 9.52 3.79
CA ARG A 75 -11.71 10.64 4.31
C ARG A 75 -13.13 10.15 4.58
N ILE A 76 -13.35 9.54 5.75
CA ILE A 76 -14.70 9.29 6.29
C ILE A 76 -15.28 10.62 6.77
#